data_AF-A0A841CEN3-F1
#
_entry.id   AF-A0A841CEN3-F1
#
_cell.length_a   1.000
_cell.length_b   1.000
_cell.length_c   1.000
_cell.angle_alpha   90.00
_cell.angle_beta   90.00
_cell.angle_gamma   90.00
#
_symmetry.space_group_name_H-M   'P 1'
#
loop_
_entity.id
_entity.type
_entity.pdbx_description
1 polymer ?
#
loop_
_entity_poly.entity_id
_entity_poly.type
_entity_poly.pdbx_seq_one_letter_code
_entity_poly.pdbx_strand_id
1 'polypeptide(L)'
;MAGSGSKSKSSRGPGPQGQRRARRKQGQGRRPEPAPKNWFTRLSGWQQTGVVLGGTVSGVGGHFLLWGTVFPALGEVVGRIPVVSTVVGWLFAGGAFGALGVLSINHETAKPDNVKRLKVIASVWSAVALLCIPSGYANGIRLPTDFWAGVYSGAYGVAAVPLVLVVVVCLWALVMKLLRRKGEPDGTSVGWALVAYSALLLVWGSSLLRT
;
A
#
# COMPACT_ATOMS: atom_id res chain seq x y z
N MET A 1 37.38 60.71 59.16
CA MET A 1 36.20 60.22 58.41
C MET A 1 36.68 59.25 57.35
N ALA A 2 35.95 58.14 57.23
CA ALA A 2 36.33 56.91 56.54
C ALA A 2 36.40 57.04 55.01
N GLY A 3 37.21 56.18 54.40
CA GLY A 3 37.38 56.07 52.95
C GLY A 3 36.25 55.37 52.22
N SER A 4 36.30 55.43 50.90
CA SER A 4 35.55 54.54 50.01
C SER A 4 36.31 54.39 48.69
N GLY A 5 36.93 53.22 48.51
CA GLY A 5 37.58 52.81 47.28
C GLY A 5 36.58 52.12 46.36
N SER A 6 36.38 52.71 45.17
CA SER A 6 35.60 52.10 44.09
C SER A 6 36.46 51.08 43.32
N LYS A 7 36.17 49.79 43.51
CA LYS A 7 36.72 48.68 42.71
C LYS A 7 35.84 48.44 41.48
N SER A 8 36.32 48.87 40.32
CA SER A 8 35.78 48.49 39.01
C SER A 8 36.09 47.01 38.72
N LYS A 9 35.05 46.17 38.65
CA LYS A 9 35.12 44.76 38.23
C LYS A 9 35.18 44.68 36.70
N SER A 10 36.35 44.38 36.16
CA SER A 10 36.54 43.98 34.76
C SER A 10 35.92 42.58 34.52
N SER A 11 34.81 42.52 33.80
CA SER A 11 34.18 41.30 33.30
C SER A 11 34.96 40.73 32.11
N ARG A 12 35.90 39.82 32.37
CA ARG A 12 36.52 39.00 31.31
C ARG A 12 35.51 37.95 30.86
N GLY A 13 34.92 38.16 29.68
CA GLY A 13 34.14 37.15 28.98
C GLY A 13 34.97 35.87 28.73
N PRO A 14 34.32 34.70 28.67
CA PRO A 14 35.02 33.44 28.48
C PRO A 14 35.74 33.44 27.13
N GLY A 15 37.06 33.26 27.17
CA GLY A 15 37.90 33.23 25.97
C GLY A 15 37.52 32.12 24.99
N PRO A 16 37.99 32.20 23.73
CA PRO A 16 37.62 31.32 22.62
C PRO A 16 37.88 29.81 22.86
N GLN A 17 38.69 29.45 23.85
CA GLN A 17 38.88 28.06 24.28
C GLN A 17 37.68 27.48 25.06
N GLY A 18 36.94 28.30 25.82
CA GLY A 18 35.74 27.88 26.54
C GLY A 18 34.59 27.51 25.60
N GLN A 19 34.41 28.27 24.52
CA GLN A 19 33.41 27.99 23.49
C GLN A 19 33.73 26.73 22.67
N ARG A 20 35.02 26.45 22.38
CA ARG A 20 35.44 25.21 21.72
C ARG A 20 35.20 23.96 22.59
N ARG A 21 35.40 24.05 23.91
CA ARG A 21 35.07 22.95 24.84
C ARG A 21 33.57 22.73 24.99
N ALA A 22 32.76 23.78 24.96
CA ALA A 22 31.29 23.66 24.99
C ALA A 22 30.73 23.02 23.70
N ARG A 23 31.26 23.40 22.52
CA ARG A 23 30.87 22.77 21.24
C ARG A 23 31.29 21.30 21.14
N ARG A 24 32.44 20.92 21.71
CA ARG A 24 32.90 19.51 21.70
C ARG A 24 32.03 18.60 22.58
N LYS A 25 31.38 19.13 23.62
CA LYS A 25 30.42 18.38 24.45
C LYS A 25 29.03 18.22 23.83
N GLN A 26 28.67 19.01 22.82
CA GLN A 26 27.40 18.83 22.10
C GLN A 26 27.48 17.77 20.97
N GLY A 27 28.69 17.39 20.54
CA GLY A 27 28.90 16.39 19.47
C GLY A 27 29.10 14.95 19.95
N GLN A 28 29.18 14.70 21.25
CA GLN A 28 29.35 13.36 21.82
C GLN A 28 28.08 12.98 22.58
N GLY A 29 27.24 12.11 22.01
CA GLY A 29 26.20 11.46 22.82
C GLY A 29 24.88 11.08 22.16
N ARG A 30 24.73 11.14 20.83
CA ARG A 30 23.65 10.40 20.17
C ARG A 30 24.27 9.27 19.37
N ARG A 31 24.55 8.14 20.05
CA ARG A 31 24.63 6.85 19.34
C ARG A 31 23.33 6.75 18.54
N PRO A 32 23.35 6.46 17.24
CA PRO A 32 22.12 6.19 16.51
C PRO A 32 21.40 5.06 17.25
N GLU A 33 20.18 5.32 17.72
CA GLU A 33 19.35 4.26 18.28
C GLU A 33 19.27 3.15 17.23
N PRO A 34 19.54 1.89 17.60
CA PRO A 34 19.42 0.80 16.65
C PRO A 34 17.99 0.80 16.14
N ALA A 35 17.85 0.85 14.81
CA ALA A 35 16.54 0.85 14.15
C ALA A 35 15.68 -0.28 14.75
N PRO A 36 14.40 -0.03 15.04
CA PRO A 36 13.55 -1.02 15.68
C PRO A 36 13.53 -2.30 14.84
N LYS A 37 14.00 -3.41 15.42
CA LYS A 37 14.01 -4.72 14.75
C LYS A 37 12.62 -5.04 14.23
N ASN A 38 12.52 -5.53 12.99
CA ASN A 38 11.26 -5.93 12.35
C ASN A 38 10.54 -6.96 13.24
N TRP A 39 9.21 -6.87 13.37
CA TRP A 39 8.42 -7.74 14.26
C TRP A 39 8.67 -9.23 13.99
N PHE A 40 8.83 -9.62 12.71
CA PHE A 40 9.11 -11.00 12.31
C PHE A 40 10.46 -11.48 12.86
N THR A 41 11.47 -10.61 12.86
CA THR A 41 12.81 -10.91 13.41
C THR A 41 12.84 -11.00 14.94
N ARG A 42 11.74 -10.64 15.62
CA ARG A 42 11.59 -10.81 17.08
C ARG A 42 11.01 -12.18 17.45
N LEU A 43 10.47 -12.92 16.49
CA LEU A 43 9.94 -14.26 16.69
C LEU A 43 11.06 -15.30 16.76
N SER A 44 10.81 -16.41 17.48
CA SER A 44 11.71 -17.57 17.44
C SER A 44 11.70 -18.22 16.05
N GLY A 45 12.75 -18.95 15.69
CA GLY A 45 12.85 -19.61 14.37
C GLY A 45 11.65 -20.51 14.06
N TRP A 46 11.13 -21.23 15.06
CA TRP A 46 9.92 -22.05 14.91
C TRP A 46 8.66 -21.23 14.67
N GLN A 47 8.50 -20.09 15.34
CA GLN A 47 7.37 -19.19 15.12
C GLN A 47 7.42 -18.56 13.73
N GLN A 48 8.61 -18.18 13.25
CA GLN A 48 8.80 -17.68 11.89
C GLN A 48 8.40 -18.74 10.86
N THR A 49 8.91 -19.97 11.00
CA THR A 49 8.57 -21.10 10.14
C THR A 49 7.07 -21.41 10.19
N GLY A 50 6.46 -21.39 11.38
CA GLY A 50 5.03 -21.61 11.56
C GLY A 50 4.17 -20.54 10.86
N VAL A 51 4.57 -19.27 10.93
CA VAL A 51 3.89 -18.17 10.21
C VAL A 51 4.00 -18.35 8.70
N VAL A 52 5.18 -18.72 8.19
CA VAL A 52 5.39 -18.93 6.75
C VAL A 52 4.61 -20.15 6.25
N LEU A 53 4.71 -21.29 6.94
CA LEU A 53 3.98 -22.50 6.59
C LEU A 53 2.47 -22.30 6.69
N GLY A 54 2.00 -21.72 7.80
CA GLY A 54 0.58 -21.41 8.00
C GLY A 54 0.05 -20.50 6.90
N GLY A 55 0.75 -19.41 6.60
CA GLY A 55 0.39 -18.50 5.50
C GLY A 55 0.38 -19.19 4.13
N THR A 56 1.35 -20.06 3.87
CA THR A 56 1.42 -20.83 2.61
C THR A 56 0.25 -21.80 2.48
N VAL A 57 -0.02 -22.60 3.52
CA VAL A 57 -1.13 -23.56 3.54
C VAL A 57 -2.47 -22.84 3.41
N SER A 58 -2.68 -21.74 4.13
CA SER A 58 -3.89 -20.93 4.00
C SER A 58 -4.02 -20.30 2.62
N GLY A 59 -2.92 -19.86 2.00
CA GLY A 59 -2.92 -19.33 0.64
C GLY A 59 -3.30 -20.39 -0.39
N VAL A 60 -2.62 -21.54 -0.37
CA VAL A 60 -2.90 -22.66 -1.29
C VAL A 60 -4.31 -23.20 -1.07
N GLY A 61 -4.68 -23.53 0.17
CA GLY A 61 -6.01 -24.02 0.51
C GLY A 61 -7.11 -23.01 0.18
N GLY A 62 -6.88 -21.73 0.46
CA GLY A 62 -7.78 -20.64 0.09
C GLY A 62 -7.97 -20.52 -1.41
N HIS A 63 -6.91 -20.65 -2.21
CA HIS A 63 -7.01 -20.66 -3.68
C HIS A 63 -7.90 -21.81 -4.17
N PHE A 64 -7.65 -23.04 -3.70
CA PHE A 64 -8.46 -24.21 -4.10
C PHE A 64 -9.93 -24.08 -3.65
N LEU A 65 -10.19 -23.61 -2.44
CA LEU A 65 -11.55 -23.41 -1.95
C LEU A 65 -12.29 -22.31 -2.72
N LEU A 66 -11.59 -21.22 -3.04
CA LEU A 66 -12.14 -20.10 -3.76
C LEU A 66 -12.51 -20.49 -5.20
N TRP A 67 -11.58 -21.14 -5.91
CA TRP A 67 -11.83 -21.58 -7.28
C TRP A 67 -12.72 -22.80 -7.38
N GLY A 68 -12.55 -23.80 -6.52
CA GLY A 68 -13.28 -25.06 -6.56
C GLY A 68 -14.70 -24.99 -5.98
N THR A 69 -15.02 -23.99 -5.16
CA THR A 69 -16.33 -23.91 -4.48
C THR A 69 -16.98 -22.54 -4.58
N VAL A 70 -16.26 -21.48 -4.20
CA VAL A 70 -16.87 -20.13 -4.12
C VAL A 70 -17.24 -19.58 -5.49
N PHE A 71 -16.30 -19.62 -6.45
CA PHE A 71 -16.53 -19.08 -7.79
C PHE A 71 -17.60 -19.83 -8.58
N PRO A 72 -17.65 -21.18 -8.58
CA PRO A 72 -18.77 -21.92 -9.16
C PRO A 72 -20.12 -21.51 -8.59
N ALA A 73 -20.23 -21.46 -7.25
CA ALA A 73 -21.46 -21.06 -6.58
C ALA A 73 -21.87 -19.61 -6.94
N LEU A 74 -20.91 -18.68 -6.96
CA LEU A 74 -21.18 -17.31 -7.40
C LEU A 74 -21.64 -17.29 -8.86
N GLY A 75 -20.91 -17.97 -9.75
CA GLY A 75 -21.22 -18.05 -11.18
C GLY A 75 -22.61 -18.57 -11.48
N GLU A 76 -23.10 -19.56 -10.73
CA GLU A 76 -24.49 -20.05 -10.84
C GLU A 76 -25.52 -18.99 -10.43
N VAL A 77 -25.25 -18.23 -9.37
CA VAL A 77 -26.14 -17.19 -8.86
C VAL A 77 -26.18 -15.99 -9.81
N VAL A 78 -25.03 -15.54 -10.31
CA VAL A 78 -24.90 -14.28 -11.05
C VAL A 78 -24.89 -14.45 -12.56
N GLY A 79 -24.74 -15.69 -13.06
CA GLY A 79 -24.62 -16.00 -14.48
C GLY A 79 -25.85 -15.68 -15.33
N ARG A 80 -26.99 -15.36 -14.72
CA ARG A 80 -28.21 -14.95 -15.43
C ARG A 80 -28.19 -13.50 -15.90
N ILE A 81 -27.35 -12.66 -15.30
CA ILE A 81 -27.28 -11.23 -15.61
C ILE A 81 -25.82 -10.90 -15.97
N PRO A 82 -25.48 -10.82 -17.27
CA PRO A 82 -24.10 -10.64 -17.75
C PRO A 82 -23.32 -9.53 -17.05
N VAL A 83 -23.97 -8.38 -16.86
CA VAL A 83 -23.37 -7.22 -16.19
C VAL A 83 -23.02 -7.53 -14.73
N VAL A 84 -23.94 -8.17 -13.99
CA VAL A 84 -23.71 -8.54 -12.59
C VAL A 84 -22.60 -9.59 -12.49
N SER A 85 -22.60 -10.57 -13.40
CA SER A 85 -21.57 -11.60 -13.48
C SER A 85 -20.17 -11.02 -13.69
N THR A 86 -20.05 -10.03 -14.59
CA THR A 86 -18.79 -9.30 -14.83
C THR A 86 -18.35 -8.50 -13.62
N VAL A 87 -19.26 -7.77 -12.98
CA VAL A 87 -18.97 -7.00 -11.76
C VAL A 87 -18.48 -7.92 -10.64
N VAL A 88 -19.09 -9.09 -10.48
CA VAL A 88 -18.71 -10.04 -9.42
C VAL A 88 -17.33 -10.64 -9.69
N GLY A 89 -17.02 -11.01 -10.93
CA GLY A 89 -15.68 -11.47 -11.31
C GLY A 89 -14.59 -10.40 -11.10
N TRP A 90 -14.91 -9.14 -11.41
CA TRP A 90 -14.02 -8.00 -11.22
C TRP A 90 -13.81 -7.62 -9.74
N LEU A 91 -14.83 -7.83 -8.91
CA LEU A 91 -14.91 -7.32 -7.52
C LEU A 91 -13.65 -7.62 -6.71
N PHE A 92 -13.06 -8.80 -6.88
CA PHE A 92 -11.89 -9.22 -6.10
C PHE A 92 -10.64 -8.37 -6.37
N ALA A 93 -10.31 -8.14 -7.64
CA ALA A 93 -9.18 -7.29 -8.01
C ALA A 93 -9.53 -5.80 -7.91
N GLY A 94 -10.71 -5.41 -8.41
CA GLY A 94 -11.20 -4.04 -8.36
C GLY A 94 -11.36 -3.53 -6.93
N GLY A 95 -11.91 -4.36 -6.05
CA GLY A 95 -12.05 -4.08 -4.61
C GLY A 95 -10.71 -3.88 -3.91
N ALA A 96 -9.66 -4.61 -4.31
CA ALA A 96 -8.31 -4.38 -3.80
C ALA A 96 -7.75 -3.00 -4.19
N PHE A 97 -7.86 -2.62 -5.46
CA PHE A 97 -7.47 -1.28 -5.91
C PHE A 97 -8.30 -0.17 -5.25
N GLY A 98 -9.61 -0.39 -5.10
CA GLY A 98 -10.50 0.53 -4.40
C GLY A 98 -10.12 0.69 -2.93
N ALA A 99 -9.87 -0.42 -2.21
CA ALA A 99 -9.49 -0.40 -0.80
C ALA A 99 -8.12 0.26 -0.57
N LEU A 100 -7.14 -0.02 -1.44
CA LEU A 100 -5.84 0.67 -1.42
C LEU A 100 -6.00 2.16 -1.72
N GLY A 101 -6.83 2.53 -2.69
CA GLY A 101 -7.12 3.91 -3.02
C GLY A 101 -7.76 4.68 -1.86
N VAL A 102 -8.77 4.09 -1.21
CA VAL A 102 -9.41 4.67 -0.01
C VAL A 102 -8.41 4.81 1.14
N LEU A 103 -7.56 3.81 1.36
CA LEU A 103 -6.49 3.90 2.37
C LEU A 103 -5.55 5.07 2.07
N SER A 104 -5.10 5.22 0.82
CA SER A 104 -4.21 6.31 0.40
C SER A 104 -4.84 7.69 0.56
N ILE A 105 -6.10 7.86 0.15
CA ILE A 105 -6.85 9.13 0.30
C ILE A 105 -6.98 9.54 1.78
N ASN A 106 -7.20 8.57 2.66
CA ASN A 106 -7.50 8.83 4.07
C ASN A 106 -6.28 8.70 4.99
N HIS A 107 -5.07 8.45 4.44
CA HIS A 107 -3.91 8.09 5.25
C HIS A 107 -3.51 9.19 6.23
N GLU A 108 -3.59 10.45 5.79
CA GLU A 108 -3.15 11.62 6.56
C GLU A 108 -4.30 12.32 7.31
N THR A 109 -5.54 12.12 6.87
CA THR A 109 -6.72 12.84 7.39
C THR A 109 -7.51 12.03 8.41
N ALA A 110 -7.43 10.70 8.38
CA ALA A 110 -8.19 9.84 9.28
C ALA A 110 -7.50 9.65 10.64
N LYS A 111 -8.31 9.37 11.67
CA LYS A 111 -7.81 9.00 13.00
C LYS A 111 -6.91 7.75 12.91
N PRO A 112 -5.86 7.63 13.75
CA PRO A 112 -4.91 6.52 13.69
C PRO A 112 -5.55 5.12 13.72
N ASP A 113 -6.61 4.94 14.51
CA ASP A 113 -7.30 3.65 14.59
C ASP A 113 -8.11 3.31 13.33
N ASN A 114 -8.65 4.33 12.65
CA ASN A 114 -9.30 4.14 11.35
C ASN A 114 -8.28 3.79 10.28
N VAL A 115 -7.10 4.43 10.29
CA VAL A 115 -5.99 4.08 9.38
C VAL A 115 -5.55 2.63 9.59
N LYS A 116 -5.45 2.15 10.85
CA LYS A 116 -5.15 0.73 11.13
C LYS A 116 -6.20 -0.19 10.52
N ARG A 117 -7.49 0.12 10.68
CA ARG A 117 -8.59 -0.67 10.11
C ARG A 117 -8.53 -0.68 8.58
N LEU A 118 -8.31 0.47 7.95
CA LEU A 118 -8.16 0.59 6.50
C LEU A 118 -6.95 -0.20 5.98
N LYS A 119 -5.82 -0.19 6.70
CA LYS A 119 -4.65 -1.03 6.38
C LYS A 119 -5.00 -2.51 6.39
N VAL A 120 -5.73 -2.97 7.40
CA VAL A 120 -6.19 -4.37 7.47
C VAL A 120 -7.10 -4.69 6.29
N ILE A 121 -8.12 -3.85 6.02
CA ILE A 121 -9.06 -4.06 4.91
C ILE A 121 -8.32 -4.13 3.57
N ALA A 122 -7.44 -3.15 3.29
CA ALA A 122 -6.66 -3.12 2.05
C ALA A 122 -5.72 -4.34 1.93
N SER A 123 -5.13 -4.79 3.04
CA SER A 123 -4.26 -5.98 3.04
C SER A 123 -5.05 -7.25 2.74
N VAL A 124 -6.24 -7.40 3.34
CA VAL A 124 -7.12 -8.56 3.10
C VAL A 124 -7.56 -8.59 1.65
N TRP A 125 -8.06 -7.47 1.11
CA TRP A 125 -8.45 -7.40 -0.30
C TRP A 125 -7.28 -7.67 -1.25
N SER A 126 -6.08 -7.16 -0.95
CA SER A 126 -4.88 -7.44 -1.76
C SER A 126 -4.53 -8.92 -1.77
N ALA A 127 -4.60 -9.59 -0.60
CA ALA A 127 -4.38 -11.02 -0.52
C ALA A 127 -5.43 -11.82 -1.31
N VAL A 128 -6.71 -11.45 -1.18
CA VAL A 128 -7.80 -12.07 -1.94
C VAL A 128 -7.61 -11.88 -3.45
N ALA A 129 -7.26 -10.68 -3.90
CA ALA A 129 -6.98 -10.40 -5.32
C ALA A 129 -5.86 -11.28 -5.88
N LEU A 130 -4.79 -11.52 -5.11
CA LEU A 130 -3.71 -12.43 -5.51
C LEU A 130 -4.19 -13.88 -5.63
N LEU A 131 -5.06 -14.33 -4.73
CA LEU A 131 -5.66 -15.68 -4.81
C LEU A 131 -6.60 -15.83 -6.01
N CYS A 132 -7.16 -14.73 -6.52
CA CYS A 132 -8.05 -14.70 -7.68
C CYS A 132 -7.31 -14.66 -9.01
N ILE A 133 -5.98 -14.71 -9.04
CA ILE A 133 -5.22 -14.86 -10.28
C ILE A 133 -5.47 -16.28 -10.82
N PRO A 134 -5.96 -16.44 -12.07
CA PRO A 134 -6.25 -17.75 -12.63
C PRO A 134 -4.99 -18.62 -12.73
N SER A 135 -5.10 -19.85 -12.24
CA SER A 135 -4.09 -20.91 -12.40
C SER A 135 -4.53 -21.95 -13.44
N GLY A 136 -3.66 -22.91 -13.76
CA GLY A 136 -4.03 -24.03 -14.64
C GLY A 136 -5.24 -24.83 -14.12
N TYR A 137 -5.39 -24.93 -12.80
CA TYR A 137 -6.57 -25.54 -12.17
C TYR A 137 -7.83 -24.70 -12.40
N ALA A 138 -7.74 -23.38 -12.20
CA ALA A 138 -8.85 -22.44 -12.40
C ALA A 138 -9.43 -22.50 -13.81
N ASN A 139 -8.57 -22.63 -14.83
CA ASN A 139 -8.99 -22.70 -16.24
C ASN A 139 -9.80 -23.98 -16.56
N GLY A 140 -9.75 -25.01 -15.71
CA GLY A 140 -10.56 -26.22 -15.86
C GLY A 140 -12.00 -26.07 -15.35
N ILE A 141 -12.33 -24.94 -14.73
CA ILE A 141 -13.63 -24.71 -14.07
C ILE A 141 -14.59 -24.02 -15.04
N ARG A 142 -15.80 -24.55 -15.16
CA ARG A 142 -16.85 -23.95 -15.97
C ARG A 142 -17.49 -22.79 -15.21
N LEU A 143 -17.28 -21.58 -15.69
CA LEU A 143 -17.94 -20.36 -15.21
C LEU A 143 -18.55 -19.62 -16.41
N PRO A 144 -19.55 -18.75 -16.20
CA PRO A 144 -20.07 -17.89 -17.25
C PRO A 144 -18.94 -17.06 -17.90
N THR A 145 -18.99 -16.88 -19.22
CA THR A 145 -17.99 -16.09 -19.96
C THR A 145 -17.87 -14.68 -19.40
N ASP A 146 -18.99 -14.08 -18.98
CA ASP A 146 -19.02 -12.75 -18.38
C ASP A 146 -18.26 -12.68 -17.04
N PHE A 147 -18.36 -13.74 -16.25
CA PHE A 147 -17.62 -13.88 -14.99
C PHE A 147 -16.12 -13.93 -15.28
N TRP A 148 -15.72 -14.74 -16.26
CA TRP A 148 -14.34 -14.85 -16.70
C TRP A 148 -13.78 -13.51 -17.20
N ALA A 149 -14.57 -12.74 -17.95
CA ALA A 149 -14.15 -11.42 -18.42
C ALA A 149 -13.81 -10.46 -17.26
N GLY A 150 -14.63 -10.47 -16.21
CA GLY A 150 -14.36 -9.72 -14.98
C GLY A 150 -13.11 -10.21 -14.24
N VAL A 151 -12.94 -11.53 -14.11
CA VAL A 151 -11.76 -12.10 -13.44
C VAL A 151 -10.47 -11.80 -14.21
N TYR A 152 -10.47 -11.99 -15.53
CA TYR A 152 -9.30 -11.71 -16.35
C TYR A 152 -8.96 -10.23 -16.39
N SER A 153 -9.94 -9.33 -16.51
CA SER A 153 -9.65 -7.88 -16.44
C SER A 153 -9.01 -7.52 -15.10
N GLY A 154 -9.46 -8.13 -14.00
CA GLY A 154 -8.85 -8.03 -12.69
C GLY A 154 -7.42 -8.55 -12.64
N ALA A 155 -7.19 -9.79 -13.10
CA ALA A 155 -5.88 -10.44 -13.05
C ALA A 155 -4.83 -9.73 -13.92
N TYR A 156 -5.20 -9.37 -15.16
CA TYR A 156 -4.34 -8.54 -16.01
C TYR A 156 -4.12 -7.16 -15.40
N GLY A 157 -5.13 -6.59 -14.75
CA GLY A 157 -5.03 -5.34 -14.03
C GLY A 157 -3.99 -5.38 -12.90
N VAL A 158 -3.93 -6.48 -12.15
CA VAL A 158 -2.90 -6.75 -11.12
C VAL A 158 -1.52 -6.93 -11.74
N ALA A 159 -1.41 -7.71 -12.82
CA ALA A 159 -0.14 -7.92 -13.52
C ALA A 159 0.42 -6.63 -14.15
N ALA A 160 -0.46 -5.73 -14.60
CA ALA A 160 -0.08 -4.47 -15.22
C ALA A 160 0.28 -3.36 -14.21
N VAL A 161 0.11 -3.56 -12.89
CA VAL A 161 0.39 -2.55 -11.86
C VAL A 161 1.79 -1.92 -11.98
N PRO A 162 2.88 -2.67 -12.16
CA PRO A 162 4.21 -2.07 -12.29
C PRO A 162 4.30 -1.13 -13.49
N LEU A 163 3.71 -1.53 -14.62
CA LEU A 163 3.68 -0.73 -15.84
C LEU A 163 2.85 0.53 -15.66
N VAL A 164 1.67 0.41 -15.05
CA VAL A 164 0.77 1.54 -14.78
C VAL A 164 1.45 2.55 -13.84
N LEU A 165 2.14 2.08 -12.79
CA LEU A 165 2.90 2.96 -11.90
C LEU A 165 4.01 3.70 -12.64
N VAL A 166 4.75 3.03 -13.53
CA VAL A 166 5.77 3.68 -14.36
C VAL A 166 5.14 4.75 -15.26
N VAL A 167 4.04 4.42 -15.93
CA VAL A 167 3.33 5.37 -16.81
C VAL A 167 2.84 6.58 -16.02
N VAL A 168 2.22 6.38 -14.86
CA VAL A 168 1.74 7.48 -13.99
C VAL A 168 2.90 8.35 -13.52
N VAL A 169 4.02 7.77 -13.10
CA VAL A 169 5.21 8.51 -12.69
C VAL A 169 5.81 9.30 -13.86
N CYS A 170 5.90 8.69 -15.05
CA CYS A 170 6.39 9.35 -16.26
C CYS A 170 5.49 10.51 -16.70
N LEU A 171 4.18 10.31 -16.71
CA LEU A 171 3.20 11.35 -17.03
C LEU A 171 3.25 12.49 -16.01
N TRP A 172 3.32 12.17 -14.72
CA TRP A 172 3.47 13.17 -13.67
C TRP A 172 4.76 13.98 -13.84
N ALA A 173 5.89 13.31 -14.07
CA ALA A 173 7.16 13.97 -14.33
C ALA A 173 7.10 14.89 -15.56
N LEU A 174 6.41 14.45 -16.62
CA LEU A 174 6.18 15.25 -17.83
C LEU A 174 5.35 16.50 -17.52
N VAL A 175 4.23 16.34 -16.80
CA VAL A 175 3.34 17.45 -16.40
C VAL A 175 4.07 18.44 -15.51
N MET A 176 4.85 17.97 -14.54
CA MET A 176 5.62 18.85 -13.64
C MET A 176 6.74 19.59 -14.39
N LYS A 177 7.37 18.93 -15.38
CA LYS A 177 8.34 19.57 -16.27
C LYS A 177 7.68 20.64 -17.14
N LEU A 178 6.49 20.37 -17.70
CA LEU A 178 5.70 21.33 -18.48
C LEU A 178 5.24 22.53 -17.65
N LEU A 179 4.77 22.28 -16.43
CA LEU A 179 4.25 23.32 -15.53
C LEU A 179 5.33 24.03 -14.71
N ARG A 180 6.61 23.61 -14.83
CA ARG A 180 7.76 24.07 -14.03
C ARG A 180 7.49 24.06 -12.51
N ARG A 181 6.59 23.20 -12.04
CA ARG A 181 6.24 23.07 -10.62
C ARG A 181 7.12 22.02 -9.98
N LYS A 182 7.61 22.30 -8.76
CA LYS A 182 8.22 21.31 -7.87
C LYS A 182 7.17 20.89 -6.86
N GLY A 183 6.70 19.65 -6.96
CA GLY A 183 5.68 19.10 -6.08
C GLY A 183 5.74 17.58 -6.16
N GLU A 184 5.81 16.95 -5.00
CA GLU A 184 5.72 15.51 -4.89
C GLU A 184 4.25 15.09 -5.05
N PRO A 185 3.98 13.89 -5.61
CA PRO A 185 2.63 13.37 -5.68
C PRO A 185 2.09 13.18 -4.26
N ASP A 186 1.01 13.88 -3.95
CA ASP A 186 0.26 13.70 -2.70
C ASP A 186 -0.39 12.29 -2.69
N GLY A 187 -0.39 11.64 -1.52
CA GLY A 187 -1.03 10.33 -1.30
C GLY A 187 -2.50 10.32 -1.70
N THR A 188 -3.18 11.47 -1.60
CA THR A 188 -4.54 11.66 -2.10
C THR A 188 -4.66 11.45 -3.60
N SER A 189 -3.72 11.98 -4.38
CA SER A 189 -3.72 11.87 -5.85
C SER A 189 -3.49 10.43 -6.29
N VAL A 190 -2.55 9.74 -5.63
CA VAL A 190 -2.30 8.31 -5.86
C VAL A 190 -3.55 7.48 -5.52
N GLY A 191 -4.23 7.81 -4.42
CA GLY A 191 -5.42 7.08 -4.03
C GLY A 191 -6.59 7.23 -5.01
N TRP A 192 -6.83 8.43 -5.55
CA TRP A 192 -7.82 8.62 -6.62
C TRP A 192 -7.42 7.91 -7.92
N ALA A 193 -6.13 7.86 -8.26
CA ALA A 193 -5.66 7.11 -9.42
C ALA A 193 -5.95 5.61 -9.27
N LEU A 194 -5.79 5.04 -8.08
CA LEU A 194 -6.13 3.64 -7.80
C LEU A 194 -7.63 3.36 -7.89
N VAL A 195 -8.47 4.27 -7.39
CA VAL A 195 -9.94 4.17 -7.52
C VAL A 195 -10.37 4.27 -8.98
N ALA A 196 -9.81 5.22 -9.74
CA ALA A 196 -10.08 5.36 -11.16
C ALA A 196 -9.61 4.13 -11.95
N TYR A 197 -8.43 3.58 -11.62
CA TYR A 197 -7.91 2.37 -12.23
C TYR A 197 -8.83 1.16 -11.97
N SER A 198 -9.31 1.02 -10.74
CA SER A 198 -10.31 0.01 -10.38
C SER A 198 -11.53 0.08 -11.31
N ALA A 199 -12.14 1.27 -11.47
CA ALA A 199 -13.27 1.47 -12.37
C ALA A 199 -12.92 1.21 -13.84
N LEU A 200 -11.72 1.58 -14.28
CA LEU A 200 -11.26 1.35 -15.65
C LEU A 200 -11.13 -0.14 -15.97
N LEU A 201 -10.68 -0.97 -15.01
CA LEU A 201 -10.64 -2.42 -15.17
C LEU A 201 -12.04 -3.04 -15.34
N LEU A 202 -13.06 -2.46 -14.69
CA LEU A 202 -14.45 -2.91 -14.86
C LEU A 202 -14.96 -2.58 -16.27
N VAL A 203 -14.72 -1.35 -16.73
CA VAL A 203 -15.09 -0.93 -18.09
C VAL A 203 -14.37 -1.78 -19.14
N TRP A 204 -13.08 -2.05 -18.92
CA TRP A 204 -12.30 -2.92 -19.81
C TRP A 204 -12.83 -4.36 -19.82
N GLY A 205 -13.13 -4.94 -18.66
CA GLY A 205 -13.78 -6.27 -18.58
C GLY A 205 -15.12 -6.31 -19.31
N SER A 206 -15.91 -5.25 -19.21
CA SER A 206 -17.19 -5.11 -19.93
C SER A 206 -16.99 -5.06 -21.45
N SER A 207 -15.88 -4.50 -21.93
CA SER A 207 -15.58 -4.41 -23.36
C SER A 207 -15.18 -5.75 -23.97
N LEU A 208 -14.61 -6.67 -23.18
CA LEU A 208 -14.24 -8.03 -23.60
C LEU A 208 -15.47 -8.91 -23.89
N LEU A 209 -16.67 -8.49 -23.48
CA LEU A 209 -17.92 -9.21 -23.76
C LEU A 209 -18.46 -8.95 -25.17
N ARG A 210 -17.94 -7.92 -25.85
CA ARG A 210 -18.42 -7.49 -27.18
C ARG A 210 -17.63 -8.08 -28.35
N THR A 211 -16.61 -8.90 -28.06
CA THR A 211 -15.76 -9.60 -29.04
C THR A 211 -16.05 -11.08 -29.01
#